data_AF-A0A2W5SGR5-F1
#
_entry.id   AF-A0A2W5SGR5-F1
#
_cell.length_a   1.000
_cell.length_b   1.000
_cell.length_c   1.000
_cell.angle_alpha   90.00
_cell.angle_beta   90.00
_cell.angle_gamma   90.00
#
_symmetry.space_group_name_H-M   'P 1'
#
loop_
_entity.id
_entity.type
_entity.pdbx_description
1 polymer ?
#
loop_
_entity_poly.entity_id
_entity_poly.type
_entity_poly.pdbx_seq_one_letter_code
_entity_poly.pdbx_strand_id
1 'polypeptide(L)'
;DIKDRMGFCHKVGTWCSSSFLGICKTKKTAYCCFESKLSRVLQEQGRVQLNKPWGKPKNEQCKGFSIAEFQRLDLSKMDFTEVYADFLDAAKLPDEVQTMTEIQSKIQNYYDLHGGKP
;
A
#
# COMPACT_ATOMS: atom_id res chain seq x y z
N ASP A 1 -0.34 -13.28 -2.36
CA ASP A 1 -0.21 -12.81 -0.98
C ASP A 1 -1.12 -11.59 -0.80
N ILE A 2 -1.81 -11.44 0.33
CA ILE A 2 -2.73 -10.30 0.57
C ILE A 2 -1.95 -8.99 0.51
N LYS A 3 -0.73 -8.94 1.06
CA LYS A 3 0.12 -7.74 1.06
C LYS A 3 0.50 -7.28 -0.36
N ASP A 4 0.70 -8.23 -1.27
CA ASP A 4 1.01 -7.95 -2.68
C ASP A 4 -0.21 -7.33 -3.40
N ARG A 5 -1.42 -7.84 -3.11
CA ARG A 5 -2.67 -7.29 -3.64
C ARG A 5 -3.01 -5.90 -3.11
N MET A 6 -2.58 -5.58 -1.89
CA MET A 6 -2.73 -4.26 -1.28
C MET A 6 -1.69 -3.25 -1.78
N GLY A 7 -0.76 -3.67 -2.65
CA GLY A 7 0.29 -2.80 -3.17
C GLY A 7 1.31 -2.41 -2.10
N PHE A 8 1.57 -3.28 -1.11
CA PHE A 8 2.57 -3.01 -0.06
C PHE A 8 3.95 -3.57 -0.37
N CYS A 9 4.08 -4.29 -1.48
CA CYS A 9 5.29 -5.02 -1.84
C CYS A 9 6.03 -4.37 -3.01
N HIS A 10 7.33 -4.15 -2.84
CA HIS A 10 8.25 -3.85 -3.93
C HIS A 10 8.77 -5.16 -4.55
N LYS A 11 8.67 -5.31 -5.88
CA LYS A 11 9.26 -6.45 -6.58
C LYS A 11 10.76 -6.22 -6.80
N VAL A 12 11.59 -6.95 -6.06
CA VAL A 12 13.05 -6.87 -6.14
C VAL A 12 13.56 -7.50 -7.44
N GLY A 13 12.96 -8.61 -7.85
CA GLY A 13 13.29 -9.27 -9.12
C GLY A 13 13.17 -10.79 -9.05
N THR A 14 13.59 -11.46 -10.12
CA THR A 14 13.44 -12.91 -10.28
C THR A 14 14.81 -13.56 -10.47
N TRP A 15 15.03 -14.74 -9.88
CA TRP A 15 16.25 -15.52 -10.07
C TRP A 15 15.93 -16.98 -10.38
N CYS A 16 16.90 -17.68 -10.97
CA CYS A 16 16.79 -19.11 -11.20
C CYS A 16 17.12 -19.87 -9.91
N SER A 17 16.13 -20.56 -9.33
CA SER A 17 16.33 -21.35 -8.11
C SER A 17 16.81 -22.77 -8.40
N SER A 18 16.55 -23.28 -9.61
CA SER A 18 17.05 -24.57 -10.07
C SER A 18 17.29 -24.54 -11.57
N SER A 19 18.39 -25.12 -12.01
CA SER A 19 18.80 -25.20 -13.40
C SER A 19 19.34 -26.59 -13.72
N PHE A 20 19.14 -27.04 -14.95
CA PHE A 20 19.71 -28.29 -15.46
C PHE A 20 20.31 -28.03 -16.84
N LEU A 21 21.59 -28.41 -17.03
CA LEU A 21 22.37 -28.16 -18.25
C LEU A 21 22.34 -26.70 -18.73
N GLY A 22 22.45 -25.75 -17.80
CA GLY A 22 22.42 -24.30 -18.11
C GLY A 22 21.03 -23.72 -18.39
N ILE A 23 19.99 -24.56 -18.47
CA ILE A 23 18.60 -24.12 -18.68
C ILE A 23 17.92 -23.95 -17.31
N CYS A 24 17.31 -22.78 -17.09
CA CYS A 24 16.56 -22.53 -15.86
C CYS A 24 15.24 -23.32 -15.84
N LYS A 25 15.08 -24.17 -14.81
CA LYS A 25 13.88 -24.99 -14.63
C LYS A 25 12.85 -24.33 -13.72
N THR A 26 13.31 -23.69 -12.64
CA THR A 26 12.42 -22.98 -11.71
C THR A 26 12.93 -21.58 -11.46
N LYS A 27 12.03 -20.61 -11.62
CA LYS A 27 12.26 -19.21 -11.26
C LYS A 27 11.55 -18.89 -9.96
N LYS A 28 12.22 -18.15 -9.08
CA LYS A 28 11.63 -17.56 -7.87
C LYS A 28 11.70 -16.05 -7.98
N THR A 29 10.68 -15.37 -7.48
CA THR A 29 10.61 -13.90 -7.45
C THR A 29 10.68 -13.44 -6.01
N ALA A 30 11.54 -12.45 -5.74
CA ALA A 30 11.70 -11.83 -4.44
C ALA A 30 10.90 -10.53 -4.38
N TYR A 31 10.28 -10.31 -3.23
CA TYR A 31 9.50 -9.14 -2.90
C TYR A 31 9.92 -8.62 -1.52
N CYS A 32 9.97 -7.31 -1.37
CA CYS A 32 10.05 -6.64 -0.09
C CYS A 32 8.67 -6.05 0.25
N CYS A 33 7.98 -6.67 1.20
CA CYS A 33 6.66 -6.25 1.64
C CYS A 33 6.76 -5.43 2.92
N PHE A 34 6.11 -4.27 2.93
CA PHE A 34 6.06 -3.35 4.07
C PHE A 34 4.68 -3.36 4.73
N GLU A 35 4.52 -2.63 5.83
CA GLU A 35 3.26 -2.56 6.58
C GLU A 35 2.22 -1.63 5.94
N SER A 36 2.63 -0.78 4.98
CA SER A 36 1.73 0.14 4.28
C SER A 36 2.29 0.57 2.91
N LYS A 37 1.42 1.11 2.04
CA LYS A 37 1.86 1.78 0.80
C LYS A 37 2.83 2.91 1.07
N LEU A 38 2.55 3.75 2.07
CA LEU A 38 3.45 4.82 2.50
C LEU A 38 4.86 4.30 2.80
N SER A 39 4.96 3.20 3.55
CA SER A 39 6.25 2.59 3.88
C SER A 39 6.96 2.07 2.63
N ARG A 40 6.25 1.44 1.68
CA ARG A 40 6.83 1.01 0.41
C ARG A 40 7.35 2.21 -0.40
N VAL A 41 6.52 3.23 -0.60
CA VAL A 41 6.87 4.42 -1.40
C VAL A 41 8.10 5.12 -0.81
N LEU A 42 8.15 5.29 0.51
CA LEU A 42 9.32 5.84 1.19
C LEU A 42 10.58 5.03 0.89
N GLN A 43 10.50 3.70 0.91
CA GLN A 43 11.64 2.84 0.64
C GLN A 43 12.06 2.90 -0.82
N GLU A 44 11.12 2.84 -1.77
CA GLU A 44 11.39 2.89 -3.20
C GLU A 44 12.03 4.23 -3.61
N GLN A 45 11.41 5.35 -3.23
CA GLN A 45 11.86 6.67 -3.64
C GLN A 45 13.03 7.18 -2.79
N GLY A 46 13.04 6.88 -1.48
CA GLY A 46 14.15 7.26 -0.61
C GLY A 46 15.47 6.57 -0.96
N ARG A 47 15.42 5.33 -1.46
CA ARG A 47 16.61 4.62 -1.95
C ARG A 47 17.27 5.32 -3.13
N VAL A 48 16.47 5.89 -4.02
CA VAL A 48 16.98 6.66 -5.17
C VAL A 48 17.73 7.90 -4.68
N GLN A 49 17.16 8.63 -3.71
CA GLN A 49 17.80 9.83 -3.15
C GLN A 49 19.11 9.51 -2.42
N LEU A 50 19.19 8.38 -1.72
CA LEU A 50 20.37 7.99 -0.94
C LEU A 50 21.39 7.16 -1.73
N ASN A 51 21.16 6.93 -3.03
CA ASN A 51 21.93 5.98 -3.85
C ASN A 51 22.12 4.62 -3.16
N LYS A 52 21.03 4.10 -2.57
CA LYS A 52 20.98 2.85 -1.81
C LYS A 52 20.20 1.79 -2.60
N PRO A 53 20.81 1.14 -3.60
CA PRO A 53 20.09 0.19 -4.45
C PRO A 53 19.61 -1.03 -3.65
N TRP A 54 18.56 -1.66 -4.17
CA TRP A 54 18.15 -3.00 -3.73
C TRP A 54 19.27 -4.02 -3.99
N GLY A 55 19.38 -4.98 -3.09
CA GLY A 55 20.21 -6.16 -3.24
C GLY A 55 19.72 -7.10 -4.35
N LYS A 56 20.54 -8.10 -4.67
CA LYS A 56 20.16 -9.13 -5.65
C LYS A 56 18.95 -9.93 -5.13
N PRO A 57 18.00 -10.35 -5.99
CA PRO A 57 16.76 -11.01 -5.56
C PRO A 57 16.94 -12.16 -4.56
N LYS A 58 17.94 -13.02 -4.78
CA LYS A 58 18.20 -14.18 -3.90
C LYS A 58 18.69 -13.79 -2.50
N ASN A 59 19.30 -12.62 -2.35
CA ASN A 59 20.03 -12.20 -1.14
C ASN A 59 19.52 -10.86 -0.57
N GLU A 60 18.41 -10.35 -1.08
CA GLU A 60 17.81 -9.12 -0.58
C GLU A 60 17.29 -9.33 0.85
N GLN A 61 17.52 -8.33 1.70
CA GLN A 61 17.17 -8.32 3.12
C GLN A 61 16.08 -7.29 3.46
N CYS A 62 15.65 -6.48 2.49
CA CYS A 62 14.58 -5.48 2.64
C CYS A 62 14.85 -4.46 3.76
N LYS A 63 16.13 -4.16 4.04
CA LYS A 63 16.50 -3.31 5.18
C LYS A 63 15.91 -1.93 5.06
N GLY A 64 15.33 -1.41 6.13
CA GLY A 64 14.90 -0.01 6.20
C GLY A 64 16.06 0.98 6.16
N PHE A 65 15.74 2.25 6.36
CA PHE A 65 16.72 3.31 6.56
C PHE A 65 17.10 3.37 8.05
N SER A 66 18.38 3.58 8.32
CA SER A 66 18.82 4.07 9.63
C SER A 66 18.30 5.49 9.88
N ILE A 67 18.36 5.95 11.12
CA ILE A 67 17.93 7.32 11.49
C ILE A 67 18.66 8.38 10.65
N ALA A 68 19.98 8.25 10.52
CA ALA A 68 20.80 9.20 9.74
C ALA A 68 20.56 9.13 8.22
N GLU A 69 20.14 7.97 7.70
CA GLU A 69 19.70 7.86 6.31
C GLU A 69 18.34 8.53 6.13
N PHE A 70 17.39 8.25 7.03
CA PHE A 70 16.04 8.81 6.96
C PHE A 70 16.04 10.33 7.05
N GLN A 71 16.85 10.92 7.93
CA GLN A 71 16.98 12.37 8.08
C GLN A 71 17.50 13.09 6.82
N ARG A 72 18.18 12.38 5.92
CA ARG A 72 18.70 12.95 4.66
C ARG A 72 17.68 12.90 3.52
N LEU A 73 16.53 12.26 3.74
CA LEU A 73 15.48 12.19 2.74
C LEU A 73 14.78 13.53 2.60
N ASP A 74 14.63 13.98 1.36
CA ASP A 74 13.78 15.08 0.99
C ASP A 74 12.40 14.54 0.60
N LEU A 75 11.49 14.49 1.57
CA LEU A 75 10.13 13.98 1.38
C LEU A 75 9.30 14.85 0.42
N SER A 76 9.67 16.12 0.21
CA SER A 76 8.96 17.02 -0.70
C SER A 76 9.14 16.65 -2.18
N LYS A 77 10.20 15.89 -2.48
CA LYS A 77 10.50 15.39 -3.84
C LYS A 77 9.95 14.00 -4.10
N MET A 78 9.21 13.44 -3.16
CA MET A 78 8.61 12.12 -3.31
C MET A 78 7.15 12.23 -3.76
N ASP A 79 6.73 11.31 -4.62
CA ASP A 79 5.34 11.19 -5.06
C ASP A 79 4.58 10.24 -4.13
N PHE A 80 3.66 10.80 -3.34
CA PHE A 80 2.76 10.06 -2.44
C PHE A 80 1.32 9.97 -2.98
N THR A 81 1.07 10.26 -4.26
CA THR A 81 -0.29 10.30 -4.83
C THR A 81 -1.07 9.00 -4.58
N GLU A 82 -0.42 7.84 -4.72
CA GLU A 82 -1.06 6.55 -4.43
C GLU A 82 -1.42 6.34 -2.94
N VAL A 83 -0.67 6.95 -2.03
CA VAL A 83 -0.94 6.91 -0.60
C VAL A 83 -2.13 7.81 -0.27
N TYR A 84 -2.17 9.01 -0.87
CA TYR A 84 -3.30 9.91 -0.72
C TYR A 84 -4.60 9.33 -1.28
N ALA A 85 -4.54 8.60 -2.40
CA ALA A 85 -5.70 7.91 -2.94
C ALA A 85 -6.30 6.91 -1.93
N ASP A 86 -5.47 6.13 -1.23
CA ASP A 86 -5.93 5.21 -0.18
C ASP A 86 -6.58 5.94 0.99
N PHE A 87 -6.01 7.08 1.41
CA PHE A 87 -6.61 7.89 2.45
C PHE A 87 -7.96 8.45 2.03
N LEU A 88 -8.09 8.93 0.79
CA LEU A 88 -9.37 9.43 0.26
C LEU A 88 -10.39 8.32 0.12
N ASP A 89 -10.01 7.14 -0.36
CA ASP A 89 -10.89 5.99 -0.45
C ASP A 89 -11.37 5.51 0.93
N ALA A 90 -10.50 5.54 1.94
CA ALA A 90 -10.88 5.24 3.32
C ALA A 90 -11.74 6.35 3.96
N ALA A 91 -11.52 7.61 3.57
CA ALA A 91 -12.23 8.78 4.07
C ALA A 91 -13.48 9.13 3.26
N LYS A 92 -13.82 8.36 2.20
CA LYS A 92 -15.08 8.51 1.48
C LYS A 92 -16.21 8.41 2.48
N LEU A 93 -16.71 9.59 2.85
CA LEU A 93 -17.97 9.73 3.54
C LEU A 93 -19.03 9.09 2.62
N PRO A 94 -20.01 8.36 3.19
CA PRO A 94 -21.09 7.81 2.38
C PRO A 94 -21.66 8.94 1.53
N ASP A 95 -21.92 8.63 0.25
CA ASP A 95 -22.46 9.58 -0.73
C ASP A 95 -23.58 10.39 -0.08
N GLU A 96 -23.49 11.72 -0.10
CA GLU A 96 -24.43 12.60 0.63
C GLU A 96 -25.89 12.24 0.29
N VAL A 97 -26.16 11.86 -0.96
CA VAL A 97 -27.50 11.45 -1.41
C VAL A 97 -27.95 10.14 -0.75
N GLN A 98 -27.05 9.15 -0.65
CA GLN A 98 -27.34 7.87 0.00
C GLN A 98 -27.53 8.08 1.51
N THR A 99 -26.69 8.91 2.12
CA THR A 99 -26.76 9.26 3.54
C THR A 99 -28.07 9.97 3.87
N MET A 100 -28.50 10.93 3.04
CA MET A 100 -29.79 11.61 3.21
C MET A 100 -30.97 10.65 3.08
N THR A 101 -30.88 9.69 2.15
CA THR A 101 -31.91 8.66 1.97
C THR A 101 -31.97 7.72 3.19
N GLU A 102 -30.83 7.29 3.71
CA GLU A 102 -30.76 6.47 4.94
C GLU A 102 -31.26 7.22 6.17
N ILE A 103 -30.94 8.50 6.31
CA ILE A 103 -31.44 9.36 7.38
C ILE A 103 -32.96 9.46 7.31
N GLN A 104 -33.53 9.77 6.13
CA GLN A 104 -34.98 9.82 5.95
C GLN A 104 -35.63 8.46 6.26
N SER A 105 -35.03 7.36 5.81
CA SER A 105 -35.56 6.02 6.07
C SER A 105 -35.52 5.65 7.55
N LYS A 106 -34.45 6.02 8.29
CA LYS A 106 -34.38 5.82 9.75
C LYS A 106 -35.39 6.68 10.50
N ILE A 107 -35.57 7.94 10.10
CA ILE A 107 -36.57 8.84 10.68
C ILE A 107 -37.96 8.26 10.47
N GLN A 108 -38.28 7.82 9.25
CA GLN A 108 -39.57 7.22 8.92
C GLN A 108 -39.83 5.95 9.75
N ASN A 109 -38.86 5.04 9.81
CA ASN A 109 -38.96 3.82 10.62
C ASN A 109 -39.19 4.10 12.12
N TYR A 110 -38.56 5.14 12.67
CA TYR A 110 -38.79 5.53 14.06
C TYR A 110 -40.23 5.97 14.31
N TYR A 111 -40.77 6.81 13.43
CA TYR A 111 -42.15 7.26 13.52
C TYR A 111 -43.17 6.12 13.31
N ASP A 112 -42.89 5.19 12.40
CA ASP A 112 -43.73 4.02 12.14
C ASP A 112 -43.78 3.06 13.34
N LEU A 113 -42.65 2.86 14.05
CA LEU A 113 -42.56 1.99 15.23
C LEU A 113 -43.13 2.63 16.51
N HIS A 114 -43.05 3.95 16.63
CA HIS A 114 -43.45 4.67 17.84
C HIS A 114 -44.75 5.46 17.72
N GLY A 115 -45.47 5.33 16.60
CA GLY A 115 -46.82 5.86 16.40
C GLY A 115 -46.93 7.40 16.41
N GLY A 116 -45.80 8.11 16.45
CA GLY A 116 -45.76 9.55 16.26
C GLY A 116 -45.76 9.86 14.77
N LYS A 117 -46.57 10.80 14.31
CA LYS A 117 -46.36 11.39 12.98
C LYS A 117 -45.32 12.52 13.10
N PRO A 118 -44.48 12.72 12.07
CA PRO A 118 -43.58 13.87 12.00
C PRO A 118 -44.34 15.20 12.02
#